data_AF-A0A951I3R3-F1
#
_entry.id   AF-A0A951I3R3-F1
#
_cell.length_a   1.000
_cell.length_b   1.000
_cell.length_c   1.000
_cell.angle_alpha   90.00
_cell.angle_beta   90.00
_cell.angle_gamma   90.00
#
_symmetry.space_group_name_H-M   'P 1'
#
loop_
_entity.id
_entity.type
_entity.pdbx_description
1 polymer ?
#
loop_
_entity_poly.entity_id
_entity_poly.type
_entity_poly.pdbx_seq_one_letter_code
_entity_poly.pdbx_strand_id
1 'polypeptide(L)'
;MIKTFLALALTLSALMASGEQLYINGRKGNDANPGTQAEPLRTLNEAARRINANPQLGATTVIVAEGVYPLTETVLLSNDKYSQNNRLVIRAEVMPDDPGWNPQRMPLIVNTAPMIPGNDGEESRGIDVEASHVTIEGLRFTGGPGYYYIDGRHNRRAYAIWRDGNKLEDLLVSQCLFAGDTDLEPMRVAVIANGHGLVLDHCVFYHCQNPVVFWDAEGGSSRGNAMRHCLVYGCSYSGMWTTKSTADDFEFHHNIIAGCSTGWIREGDTHHYRAQNCIFTDNKYPAGYGNDVTGTKSPSPFVFLSMENVQTSGTIEIEKDQAKNNYLQLKEGSFGSGLKAGLFRK
;
A
#
# COMPACT_ATOMS: atom_id res chain seq x y z
N MET A 1 24.97 69.27 8.15
CA MET A 1 25.92 68.32 8.77
C MET A 1 25.11 67.16 9.31
N ILE A 2 25.19 66.03 8.62
CA ILE A 2 24.32 64.86 8.73
C ILE A 2 24.61 64.13 10.05
N LYS A 3 23.59 63.86 10.88
CA LYS A 3 23.68 62.85 11.94
C LYS A 3 22.74 61.70 11.60
N THR A 4 23.41 60.62 11.29
CA THR A 4 23.03 59.28 10.86
C THR A 4 21.87 58.69 11.66
N PHE A 5 20.76 58.44 10.97
CA PHE A 5 19.79 57.39 11.27
C PHE A 5 20.37 56.08 10.73
N LEU A 6 20.56 55.06 11.57
CA LEU A 6 20.69 53.68 11.10
C LEU A 6 20.11 52.73 12.16
N ALA A 7 18.79 52.56 12.13
CA ALA A 7 18.13 51.44 12.76
C ALA A 7 18.22 50.26 11.79
N LEU A 8 19.17 49.35 12.02
CA LEU A 8 19.31 48.12 11.28
C LEU A 8 18.27 47.11 11.81
N ALA A 9 17.08 47.10 11.22
CA ALA A 9 16.11 46.04 11.45
C ALA A 9 16.57 44.78 10.69
N LEU A 10 17.22 43.87 11.41
CA LEU A 10 17.44 42.50 10.94
C LEU A 10 16.07 41.80 10.93
N THR A 11 15.37 41.82 9.80
CA THR A 11 14.25 40.90 9.57
C THR A 11 14.83 39.52 9.29
N LEU A 12 15.06 38.77 10.37
CA LEU A 12 15.32 37.33 10.31
C LEU A 12 14.03 36.67 9.80
N SER A 13 13.90 36.61 8.47
CA SER A 13 12.88 35.81 7.83
C SER A 13 13.31 34.37 8.05
N ALA A 14 12.81 33.76 9.13
CA ALA A 14 12.78 32.31 9.21
C ALA A 14 11.96 31.84 8.01
N LEU A 15 12.66 31.49 6.92
CA LEU A 15 12.12 30.60 5.91
C LEU A 15 11.78 29.32 6.66
N MET A 16 10.55 29.22 7.16
CA MET A 16 9.94 27.92 7.34
C MET A 16 10.00 27.32 5.96
N ALA A 17 10.87 26.33 5.77
CA ALA A 17 10.96 25.58 4.53
C ALA A 17 9.54 25.04 4.28
N SER A 18 8.81 25.67 3.36
CA SER A 18 7.52 25.15 2.95
C SER A 18 7.81 23.81 2.30
N GLY A 19 7.18 22.75 2.80
CA GLY A 19 7.31 21.44 2.17
C GLY A 19 7.00 21.52 0.68
N GLU A 20 7.74 20.75 -0.12
CA GLU A 20 7.50 20.65 -1.56
C GLU A 20 6.09 20.12 -1.79
N GLN A 21 5.35 20.75 -2.70
CA GLN A 21 4.04 20.27 -3.12
C GLN A 21 4.01 20.12 -4.63
N LEU A 22 3.70 18.91 -5.08
CA LEU A 22 3.55 18.59 -6.50
C LEU A 22 2.12 18.13 -6.76
N TYR A 23 1.47 18.75 -7.74
CA TYR A 23 0.13 18.38 -8.18
C TYR A 23 0.22 17.57 -9.46
N ILE A 24 -0.53 16.47 -9.51
CA ILE A 24 -0.62 15.60 -10.69
C ILE A 24 -2.08 15.59 -11.16
N ASN A 25 -2.28 15.83 -12.45
CA ASN A 25 -3.59 15.72 -13.09
C ASN A 25 -3.43 15.10 -14.47
N GLY A 26 -3.91 13.86 -14.65
CA GLY A 26 -3.73 13.13 -15.92
C GLY A 26 -4.41 13.78 -17.13
N ARG A 27 -5.43 14.61 -16.91
CA ARG A 27 -6.22 15.26 -17.98
C ARG A 27 -5.68 16.64 -18.38
N LYS A 28 -5.29 17.46 -17.41
CA LYS A 28 -4.86 18.86 -17.61
C LYS A 28 -3.36 19.07 -17.48
N GLY A 29 -2.65 18.12 -16.90
CA GLY A 29 -1.24 18.24 -16.61
C GLY A 29 -0.35 18.06 -17.84
N ASN A 30 0.87 18.57 -17.71
CA ASN A 30 1.96 18.37 -18.64
C ASN A 30 3.24 18.19 -17.82
N ASP A 31 4.07 17.21 -18.15
CA ASP A 31 5.29 16.92 -17.40
C ASP A 31 6.36 18.03 -17.56
N ALA A 32 6.18 18.96 -18.50
CA ALA A 32 6.96 20.19 -18.62
C ALA A 32 6.52 21.31 -17.65
N ASN A 33 5.35 21.19 -17.02
CA ASN A 33 4.83 22.20 -16.09
C ASN A 33 5.64 22.23 -14.78
N PRO A 34 5.57 23.31 -13.98
CA PRO A 34 6.24 23.36 -12.68
C PRO A 34 5.69 22.39 -11.63
N GLY A 35 4.49 21.83 -11.83
CA GLY A 35 3.84 20.92 -10.88
C GLY A 35 3.04 21.64 -9.80
N THR A 36 2.62 22.88 -10.05
CA THR A 36 1.72 23.63 -9.16
C THR A 36 0.27 23.21 -9.40
N GLN A 37 -0.65 23.61 -8.52
CA GLN A 37 -2.07 23.33 -8.72
C GLN A 37 -2.62 23.92 -10.02
N ALA A 38 -2.12 25.10 -10.42
CA ALA A 38 -2.53 25.78 -11.66
C ALA A 38 -1.91 25.13 -12.91
N GLU A 39 -0.68 24.65 -12.79
CA GLU A 39 0.07 23.99 -13.87
C GLU A 39 0.62 22.65 -13.35
N PRO A 40 -0.25 21.61 -13.27
CA PRO A 40 0.11 20.33 -12.67
C PRO A 40 0.97 19.49 -13.60
N LEU A 41 1.71 18.54 -13.02
CA LEU A 41 2.35 17.46 -13.75
C LEU A 41 1.28 16.52 -14.32
N ARG A 42 1.66 15.74 -15.34
CA ARG A 42 0.76 14.75 -15.91
C ARG A 42 0.94 13.37 -15.28
N THR A 43 2.18 13.01 -14.94
CA THR A 43 2.55 11.63 -14.56
C THR A 43 3.17 11.54 -13.17
N LEU A 44 3.03 10.36 -12.55
CA LEU A 44 3.73 10.01 -11.31
C LEU A 44 5.24 9.85 -11.53
N ASN A 45 5.68 9.36 -12.70
CA ASN A 45 7.09 9.21 -13.03
C ASN A 45 7.82 10.56 -13.07
N GLU A 46 7.19 11.62 -13.61
CA GLU A 46 7.74 12.97 -13.55
C GLU A 46 7.88 13.47 -12.11
N ALA A 47 6.84 13.29 -11.29
CA ALA A 47 6.90 13.69 -9.88
C ALA A 47 8.03 12.97 -9.14
N ALA A 48 8.13 11.65 -9.30
CA ALA A 48 9.21 10.85 -8.71
C ALA A 48 10.60 11.32 -9.15
N ARG A 49 10.79 11.66 -10.44
CA ARG A 49 12.07 12.21 -10.92
C ARG A 49 12.44 13.51 -10.22
N ARG A 50 11.49 14.43 -10.04
CA ARG A 50 11.72 15.71 -9.35
C ARG A 50 12.00 15.51 -7.87
N ILE A 51 11.26 14.61 -7.24
CA ILE A 51 11.46 14.22 -5.84
C ILE A 51 12.88 13.70 -5.63
N ASN A 52 13.33 12.76 -6.45
CA ASN A 52 14.67 12.17 -6.34
C ASN A 52 15.77 13.18 -6.64
N ALA A 53 15.51 14.16 -7.50
CA ALA A 53 16.46 15.21 -7.84
C ALA A 53 16.48 16.38 -6.83
N ASN A 54 15.53 16.48 -5.90
CA ASN A 54 15.41 17.61 -4.99
C ASN A 54 16.22 17.40 -3.68
N PRO A 55 17.36 18.09 -3.50
CA PRO A 55 18.19 17.94 -2.30
C PRO A 55 17.68 18.75 -1.10
N GLN A 56 16.65 19.58 -1.28
CA GLN A 56 16.15 20.44 -0.22
C GLN A 56 15.50 19.61 0.88
N LEU A 57 16.00 19.76 2.10
CA LEU A 57 15.43 19.18 3.30
C LEU A 57 14.02 19.73 3.52
N GLY A 58 13.10 18.84 3.89
CA GLY A 58 11.70 19.18 4.14
C GLY A 58 10.77 18.06 3.68
N ALA A 59 9.53 18.11 4.14
CA ALA A 59 8.49 17.20 3.66
C ALA A 59 8.19 17.43 2.18
N THR A 60 7.74 16.38 1.50
CA THR A 60 7.20 16.47 0.14
C THR A 60 5.80 15.88 0.14
N THR A 61 4.84 16.58 -0.48
CA THR A 61 3.48 16.08 -0.70
C THR A 61 3.18 16.06 -2.20
N VAL A 62 2.81 14.89 -2.71
CA VAL A 62 2.28 14.70 -4.06
C VAL A 62 0.76 14.55 -3.96
N ILE A 63 0.04 15.44 -4.62
CA ILE A 63 -1.42 15.47 -4.64
C ILE A 63 -1.88 14.98 -6.01
N VAL A 64 -2.57 13.85 -6.03
CA VAL A 64 -3.03 13.18 -7.25
C VAL A 64 -4.52 13.46 -7.44
N ALA A 65 -4.86 14.20 -8.49
CA ALA A 65 -6.26 14.47 -8.83
C ALA A 65 -6.97 13.20 -9.32
N GLU A 66 -8.31 13.21 -9.30
CA GLU A 66 -9.11 12.14 -9.90
C GLU A 66 -8.67 11.86 -11.36
N GLY A 67 -8.65 10.58 -11.74
CA GLY A 67 -8.23 10.17 -13.08
C GLY A 67 -7.60 8.78 -13.12
N VAL A 68 -7.11 8.41 -14.30
CA VAL A 68 -6.41 7.15 -14.57
C VAL A 68 -4.95 7.47 -14.88
N TYR A 69 -4.04 6.79 -14.18
CA TYR A 69 -2.59 7.02 -14.22
C TYR A 69 -1.91 5.70 -14.59
N PRO A 70 -1.70 5.44 -15.89
CA PRO A 70 -0.92 4.29 -16.33
C PRO A 70 0.54 4.48 -15.94
N LEU A 71 1.10 3.52 -15.23
CA LEU A 71 2.53 3.43 -14.97
C LEU A 71 3.15 2.65 -16.13
N THR A 72 3.80 3.34 -17.07
CA THR A 72 4.46 2.69 -18.22
C THR A 72 5.89 2.27 -17.91
N GLU A 73 6.41 2.75 -16.79
CA GLU A 73 7.71 2.39 -16.20
C GLU A 73 7.56 2.46 -14.68
N THR A 74 8.47 1.82 -13.95
CA THR A 74 8.48 1.85 -12.49
C THR A 74 8.64 3.27 -11.95
N VAL A 75 7.78 3.64 -11.01
CA VAL A 75 7.86 4.90 -10.26
C VAL A 75 8.81 4.68 -9.08
N LEU A 76 10.09 4.98 -9.26
CA LEU A 76 11.12 4.84 -8.22
C LEU A 76 11.15 6.08 -7.30
N LEU A 77 11.04 5.87 -6.00
CA LEU A 77 11.17 6.88 -4.96
C LEU A 77 12.39 6.57 -4.10
N SER A 78 13.51 7.27 -4.28
CA SER A 78 14.80 6.88 -3.68
C SER A 78 15.53 8.02 -2.96
N ASN A 79 14.84 9.11 -2.64
CA ASN A 79 15.43 10.23 -1.91
C ASN A 79 15.48 9.94 -0.39
N ASP A 80 16.66 9.98 0.20
CA ASP A 80 16.93 9.65 1.60
C ASP A 80 16.77 10.84 2.57
N LYS A 81 16.30 12.00 2.10
CA LYS A 81 16.12 13.21 2.92
C LYS A 81 15.03 13.14 3.98
N TYR A 82 14.16 12.13 3.93
CA TYR A 82 12.95 12.07 4.74
C TYR A 82 13.22 11.57 6.16
N SER A 83 12.36 11.98 7.08
CA SER A 83 12.41 11.62 8.51
C SER A 83 10.99 11.52 9.06
N GLN A 84 10.83 11.07 10.30
CA GLN A 84 9.52 11.03 10.98
C GLN A 84 8.78 12.38 10.93
N ASN A 85 9.51 13.50 10.98
CA ASN A 85 8.94 14.85 10.94
C ASN A 85 8.77 15.42 9.52
N ASN A 86 9.48 14.87 8.54
CA ASN A 86 9.51 15.35 7.16
C ASN A 86 9.35 14.16 6.23
N ARG A 87 8.09 13.77 5.97
CA ARG A 87 7.75 12.58 5.18
C ARG A 87 7.62 12.91 3.70
N LEU A 88 7.74 11.88 2.86
CA LEU A 88 7.12 11.87 1.55
C LEU A 88 5.68 11.36 1.68
N VAL A 89 4.71 12.16 1.24
CA VAL A 89 3.30 11.77 1.21
C VAL A 89 2.80 11.80 -0.23
N ILE A 90 2.34 10.67 -0.75
CA ILE A 90 1.62 10.60 -2.04
C ILE A 90 0.18 10.31 -1.71
N ARG A 91 -0.72 11.24 -2.05
CA ARG A 91 -2.12 11.16 -1.67
C ARG A 91 -3.09 11.56 -2.76
N ALA A 92 -4.32 11.07 -2.68
CA ALA A 92 -5.41 11.62 -3.46
C ALA A 92 -5.70 13.09 -3.06
N GLU A 93 -6.15 13.86 -4.05
CA GLU A 93 -6.70 15.21 -3.84
C GLU A 93 -7.96 15.17 -2.98
N VAL A 94 -8.72 14.07 -3.05
CA VAL A 94 -9.96 13.84 -2.33
C VAL A 94 -9.85 12.51 -1.60
N MET A 95 -9.79 12.55 -0.27
CA MET A 95 -9.61 11.38 0.58
C MET A 95 -10.94 10.67 0.87
N PRO A 96 -10.94 9.35 1.20
CA PRO A 96 -12.18 8.63 1.49
C PRO A 96 -13.07 9.24 2.57
N ASP A 97 -12.48 9.88 3.59
CA ASP A 97 -13.24 10.55 4.66
C ASP A 97 -13.65 12.00 4.32
N ASP A 98 -13.32 12.52 3.13
CA ASP A 98 -13.66 13.89 2.74
C ASP A 98 -15.13 14.03 2.32
N PRO A 99 -15.78 15.18 2.62
CA PRO A 99 -17.12 15.46 2.14
C PRO A 99 -17.23 15.37 0.61
N GLY A 100 -18.24 14.64 0.14
CA GLY A 100 -18.45 14.43 -1.29
C GLY A 100 -17.44 13.49 -1.95
N TRP A 101 -16.66 12.73 -1.18
CA TRP A 101 -15.94 11.60 -1.73
C TRP A 101 -16.91 10.54 -2.27
N ASN A 102 -16.52 9.91 -3.38
CA ASN A 102 -17.14 8.71 -3.92
C ASN A 102 -16.04 7.89 -4.66
N PRO A 103 -16.28 6.62 -4.99
CA PRO A 103 -15.26 5.75 -5.58
C PRO A 103 -14.62 6.26 -6.88
N GLN A 104 -15.30 7.12 -7.65
CA GLN A 104 -14.77 7.66 -8.91
C GLN A 104 -13.72 8.75 -8.68
N ARG A 105 -13.73 9.41 -7.50
CA ARG A 105 -12.78 10.48 -7.16
C ARG A 105 -11.43 9.92 -6.71
N MET A 106 -11.35 8.61 -6.44
CA MET A 106 -10.12 7.92 -6.08
C MET A 106 -9.23 7.76 -7.32
N PRO A 107 -8.01 8.31 -7.34
CA PRO A 107 -7.10 8.16 -8.48
C PRO A 107 -6.80 6.69 -8.74
N LEU A 108 -7.00 6.23 -9.99
CA LEU A 108 -6.72 4.87 -10.40
C LEU A 108 -5.30 4.76 -10.98
N ILE A 109 -4.45 4.00 -10.31
CA ILE A 109 -3.11 3.63 -10.73
C ILE A 109 -3.17 2.28 -11.43
N VAL A 110 -2.73 2.24 -12.69
CA VAL A 110 -2.72 1.00 -13.49
C VAL A 110 -1.29 0.63 -13.80
N ASN A 111 -0.83 -0.54 -13.34
CA ASN A 111 0.52 -0.99 -13.67
C ASN A 111 0.56 -1.57 -15.09
N THR A 112 1.18 -0.84 -16.00
CA THR A 112 1.45 -1.26 -17.39
C THR A 112 2.94 -1.36 -17.68
N ALA A 113 3.80 -1.27 -16.65
CA ALA A 113 5.23 -1.31 -16.81
C ALA A 113 5.64 -2.69 -17.34
N PRO A 114 6.55 -2.74 -18.32
CA PRO A 114 7.00 -4.01 -18.88
C PRO A 114 7.62 -4.87 -17.79
N MET A 115 7.44 -6.18 -17.90
CA MET A 115 8.11 -7.10 -17.01
C MET A 115 9.61 -7.14 -17.33
N ILE A 116 10.43 -7.17 -16.30
CA ILE A 116 11.89 -7.29 -16.37
C ILE A 116 12.34 -8.60 -15.72
N PRO A 117 13.47 -9.19 -16.13
CA PRO A 117 14.01 -10.37 -15.46
C PRO A 117 14.28 -10.12 -13.97
N GLY A 118 13.86 -11.06 -13.12
CA GLY A 118 14.11 -11.10 -11.68
C GLY A 118 14.71 -12.44 -11.24
N ASN A 119 14.84 -12.65 -9.93
CA ASN A 119 15.50 -13.85 -9.37
C ASN A 119 14.79 -15.17 -9.71
N ASP A 120 13.47 -15.13 -9.91
CA ASP A 120 12.64 -16.27 -10.27
C ASP A 120 11.61 -15.81 -11.32
N GLY A 121 12.03 -15.76 -12.59
CA GLY A 121 11.21 -15.35 -13.72
C GLY A 121 11.23 -13.84 -13.99
N GLU A 122 10.07 -13.26 -14.27
CA GLU A 122 9.92 -11.85 -14.62
C GLU A 122 9.04 -11.12 -13.60
N GLU A 123 9.29 -9.84 -13.41
CA GLU A 123 8.52 -8.99 -12.52
C GLU A 123 8.26 -7.60 -13.09
N SER A 124 7.13 -7.01 -12.71
CA SER A 124 6.79 -5.62 -12.98
C SER A 124 6.46 -4.94 -11.66
N ARG A 125 7.09 -3.79 -11.41
CA ARG A 125 6.94 -3.00 -10.19
C ARG A 125 6.25 -1.70 -10.54
N GLY A 126 5.13 -1.42 -9.89
CA GLY A 126 4.39 -0.16 -10.04
C GLY A 126 5.15 0.99 -9.38
N ILE A 127 4.96 1.14 -8.06
CA ILE A 127 5.70 2.11 -7.24
C ILE A 127 6.77 1.34 -6.46
N ASP A 128 8.04 1.72 -6.66
CA ASP A 128 9.20 1.15 -5.98
C ASP A 128 9.70 2.17 -4.95
N VAL A 129 9.54 1.82 -3.66
CA VAL A 129 9.74 2.73 -2.52
C VAL A 129 11.08 2.44 -1.85
N GLU A 130 12.13 3.06 -2.37
CA GLU A 130 13.52 2.96 -1.89
C GLU A 130 13.92 4.13 -0.98
N ALA A 131 13.00 4.55 -0.11
CA ALA A 131 13.20 5.61 0.88
C ALA A 131 12.42 5.31 2.18
N SER A 132 12.95 5.78 3.31
CA SER A 132 12.26 5.71 4.61
C SER A 132 11.24 6.84 4.77
N HIS A 133 10.29 6.68 5.70
CA HIS A 133 9.29 7.69 6.08
C HIS A 133 8.40 8.14 4.91
N VAL A 134 7.79 7.15 4.24
CA VAL A 134 6.91 7.34 3.09
C VAL A 134 5.47 7.01 3.48
N THR A 135 4.52 7.78 2.94
CA THR A 135 3.09 7.53 3.07
C THR A 135 2.46 7.50 1.69
N ILE A 136 1.68 6.46 1.39
CA ILE A 136 0.86 6.36 0.19
C ILE A 136 -0.59 6.20 0.64
N GLU A 137 -1.46 7.14 0.27
CA GLU A 137 -2.84 7.15 0.78
C GLU A 137 -3.93 7.57 -0.20
N GLY A 138 -5.12 6.99 -0.05
CA GLY A 138 -6.29 7.38 -0.83
C GLY A 138 -6.24 6.95 -2.31
N LEU A 139 -5.34 6.06 -2.71
CA LEU A 139 -5.17 5.64 -4.10
C LEU A 139 -5.83 4.30 -4.40
N ARG A 140 -6.34 4.14 -5.61
CA ARG A 140 -6.84 2.86 -6.12
C ARG A 140 -5.81 2.23 -7.06
N PHE A 141 -5.57 0.94 -6.92
CA PHE A 141 -4.68 0.17 -7.78
C PHE A 141 -5.43 -0.97 -8.45
N THR A 142 -5.10 -1.24 -9.72
CA THR A 142 -5.46 -2.50 -10.39
C THR A 142 -4.21 -3.32 -10.72
N GLY A 143 -4.43 -4.60 -11.00
CA GLY A 143 -3.36 -5.48 -11.48
C GLY A 143 -2.86 -5.08 -12.88
N GLY A 144 -1.89 -5.83 -13.38
CA GLY A 144 -1.34 -5.63 -14.72
C GLY A 144 -1.78 -6.72 -15.69
N PRO A 145 -1.62 -6.51 -17.01
CA PRO A 145 -1.97 -7.49 -18.05
C PRO A 145 -1.03 -8.72 -18.06
N GLY A 146 -0.01 -8.73 -17.22
CA GLY A 146 0.92 -9.83 -17.11
C GLY A 146 0.28 -11.02 -16.42
N TYR A 147 -0.25 -11.97 -17.21
CA TYR A 147 -0.77 -13.23 -16.69
C TYR A 147 0.24 -13.92 -15.78
N TYR A 148 -0.22 -14.31 -14.60
CA TYR A 148 0.46 -15.31 -13.79
C TYR A 148 0.30 -16.66 -14.49
N TYR A 149 1.29 -17.04 -15.28
CA TYR A 149 1.36 -18.36 -15.89
C TYR A 149 2.70 -18.98 -15.49
N ILE A 150 2.65 -20.02 -14.66
CA ILE A 150 3.80 -20.90 -14.50
C ILE A 150 3.74 -21.86 -15.70
N ASP A 151 4.49 -21.56 -16.76
CA ASP A 151 4.70 -22.50 -17.88
C ASP A 151 5.68 -23.64 -17.51
N GLY A 152 5.90 -23.84 -16.21
CA GLY A 152 6.91 -24.74 -15.65
C GLY A 152 8.34 -24.19 -15.74
N ARG A 153 8.56 -22.98 -16.28
CA ARG A 153 9.90 -22.39 -16.48
C ARG A 153 10.00 -20.92 -16.04
N HIS A 154 8.91 -20.16 -16.02
CA HIS A 154 8.93 -18.74 -15.69
C HIS A 154 7.77 -18.33 -14.78
N ASN A 155 8.09 -17.58 -13.73
CA ASN A 155 7.15 -16.99 -12.80
C ASN A 155 6.98 -15.50 -13.11
N ARG A 156 5.76 -15.05 -13.39
CA ARG A 156 5.47 -13.67 -13.83
C ARG A 156 4.69 -12.92 -12.76
N ARG A 157 5.26 -11.82 -12.25
CA ARG A 157 4.85 -11.23 -10.98
C ARG A 157 4.63 -9.71 -11.11
N ALA A 158 3.41 -9.24 -10.92
CA ALA A 158 3.09 -7.81 -10.91
C ALA A 158 2.84 -7.32 -9.49
N TYR A 159 3.57 -6.28 -9.08
CA TYR A 159 3.49 -5.65 -7.78
C TYR A 159 2.99 -4.22 -7.91
N ALA A 160 2.01 -3.81 -7.10
CA ALA A 160 1.53 -2.42 -7.13
C ALA A 160 2.48 -1.51 -6.33
N ILE A 161 2.85 -1.93 -5.12
CA ILE A 161 3.84 -1.27 -4.27
C ILE A 161 4.91 -2.29 -3.89
N TRP A 162 6.16 -1.95 -4.16
CA TRP A 162 7.35 -2.74 -3.88
C TRP A 162 8.34 -1.93 -3.03
N ARG A 163 9.05 -2.58 -2.11
CA ARG A 163 10.22 -2.04 -1.42
C ARG A 163 11.27 -3.14 -1.26
N ASP A 164 12.41 -2.99 -1.92
CA ASP A 164 13.53 -3.92 -1.89
C ASP A 164 14.47 -3.64 -0.71
N GLY A 165 14.69 -2.36 -0.37
CA GLY A 165 15.64 -1.96 0.66
C GLY A 165 15.35 -2.55 2.03
N ASN A 166 16.21 -3.46 2.49
CA ASN A 166 16.03 -4.22 3.73
C ASN A 166 16.42 -3.48 5.02
N LYS A 167 16.95 -2.26 4.90
CA LYS A 167 17.23 -1.33 6.03
C LYS A 167 16.20 -0.22 6.15
N LEU A 168 15.31 -0.09 5.15
CA LEU A 168 14.36 1.00 5.09
C LEU A 168 13.30 0.84 6.18
N GLU A 169 12.74 1.95 6.63
CA GLU A 169 11.75 1.97 7.70
C GLU A 169 10.54 2.84 7.36
N ASP A 170 9.44 2.61 8.08
CA ASP A 170 8.32 3.54 8.13
C ASP A 170 7.66 3.80 6.75
N LEU A 171 7.11 2.73 6.16
CA LEU A 171 6.25 2.78 4.99
C LEU A 171 4.79 2.61 5.44
N LEU A 172 4.01 3.69 5.34
CA LEU A 172 2.58 3.68 5.61
C LEU A 172 1.79 3.61 4.30
N VAL A 173 0.94 2.60 4.15
CA VAL A 173 -0.06 2.53 3.08
C VAL A 173 -1.43 2.58 3.72
N SER A 174 -2.24 3.59 3.40
CA SER A 174 -3.50 3.80 4.10
C SER A 174 -4.64 4.26 3.21
N GLN A 175 -5.87 3.84 3.51
CA GLN A 175 -7.05 4.26 2.73
C GLN A 175 -6.91 3.96 1.23
N CYS A 176 -6.18 2.89 0.88
CA CYS A 176 -5.95 2.46 -0.50
C CYS A 176 -6.85 1.28 -0.86
N LEU A 177 -7.33 1.26 -2.12
CA LEU A 177 -8.12 0.16 -2.68
C LEU A 177 -7.30 -0.60 -3.71
N PHE A 178 -7.02 -1.86 -3.45
CA PHE A 178 -6.33 -2.77 -4.35
C PHE A 178 -7.35 -3.74 -4.95
N ALA A 179 -7.71 -3.57 -6.22
CA ALA A 179 -8.69 -4.39 -6.92
C ALA A 179 -7.99 -5.23 -8.01
N GLY A 180 -7.83 -6.52 -7.74
CA GLY A 180 -7.28 -7.47 -8.70
C GLY A 180 -8.37 -8.31 -9.37
N ASP A 181 -7.99 -9.00 -10.44
CA ASP A 181 -8.77 -10.08 -11.03
C ASP A 181 -7.80 -11.20 -11.42
N THR A 182 -8.03 -12.43 -10.95
CA THR A 182 -7.07 -13.52 -11.18
C THR A 182 -6.96 -13.91 -12.67
N ASP A 183 -8.03 -13.67 -13.44
CA ASP A 183 -8.13 -14.09 -14.83
C ASP A 183 -7.86 -12.95 -15.82
N LEU A 184 -8.01 -11.68 -15.43
CA LEU A 184 -7.88 -10.53 -16.35
C LEU A 184 -6.72 -9.60 -16.03
N GLU A 185 -6.63 -9.14 -14.79
CA GLU A 185 -5.63 -8.18 -14.32
C GLU A 185 -5.06 -8.69 -13.00
N PRO A 186 -4.24 -9.76 -13.04
CA PRO A 186 -3.73 -10.36 -11.83
C PRO A 186 -2.80 -9.40 -11.11
N MET A 187 -3.02 -9.29 -9.80
CA MET A 187 -2.13 -8.61 -8.88
C MET A 187 -1.46 -9.66 -8.00
N ARG A 188 -0.19 -9.95 -8.30
CA ARG A 188 0.56 -11.04 -7.63
C ARG A 188 0.71 -10.76 -6.15
N VAL A 189 1.23 -9.59 -5.81
CA VAL A 189 1.18 -9.03 -4.45
C VAL A 189 0.85 -7.55 -4.57
N ALA A 190 -0.15 -7.07 -3.83
CA ALA A 190 -0.52 -5.67 -3.86
C ALA A 190 0.55 -4.79 -3.17
N VAL A 191 0.98 -5.18 -1.97
CA VAL A 191 2.09 -4.54 -1.25
C VAL A 191 3.11 -5.59 -0.78
N ILE A 192 4.37 -5.45 -1.18
CA ILE A 192 5.46 -6.28 -0.70
C ILE A 192 6.61 -5.39 -0.30
N ALA A 193 7.12 -5.58 0.92
CA ALA A 193 8.19 -4.75 1.43
C ALA A 193 9.17 -5.56 2.28
N ASN A 194 10.45 -5.38 1.98
CA ASN A 194 11.54 -5.61 2.92
C ASN A 194 11.63 -4.47 3.95
N GLY A 195 12.53 -4.56 4.91
CA GLY A 195 12.80 -3.50 5.91
C GLY A 195 11.87 -3.56 7.11
N HIS A 196 11.80 -2.47 7.87
CA HIS A 196 11.00 -2.33 9.09
C HIS A 196 9.79 -1.42 8.86
N GLY A 197 8.81 -1.48 9.75
CA GLY A 197 7.72 -0.51 9.79
C GLY A 197 6.85 -0.45 8.55
N LEU A 198 6.54 -1.59 7.91
CA LEU A 198 5.44 -1.63 6.94
C LEU A 198 4.11 -1.60 7.71
N VAL A 199 3.33 -0.55 7.51
CA VAL A 199 2.01 -0.37 8.15
C VAL A 199 0.93 -0.28 7.07
N LEU A 200 -0.05 -1.18 7.15
CA LEU A 200 -1.28 -1.11 6.39
C LEU A 200 -2.43 -0.69 7.30
N ASP A 201 -3.10 0.42 6.96
CA ASP A 201 -4.17 0.99 7.79
C ASP A 201 -5.38 1.38 6.94
N HIS A 202 -6.56 0.82 7.20
CA HIS A 202 -7.76 1.15 6.42
C HIS A 202 -7.62 0.88 4.91
N CYS A 203 -7.01 -0.25 4.53
CA CYS A 203 -6.88 -0.65 3.12
C CYS A 203 -7.92 -1.72 2.76
N VAL A 204 -8.30 -1.75 1.48
CA VAL A 204 -9.17 -2.79 0.91
C VAL A 204 -8.40 -3.57 -0.13
N PHE A 205 -8.39 -4.89 0.01
CA PHE A 205 -7.81 -5.84 -0.92
C PHE A 205 -8.91 -6.74 -1.47
N TYR A 206 -9.28 -6.52 -2.72
CA TYR A 206 -10.37 -7.19 -3.39
C TYR A 206 -9.82 -8.04 -4.52
N HIS A 207 -10.00 -9.37 -4.43
CA HIS A 207 -9.64 -10.33 -5.48
C HIS A 207 -8.16 -10.28 -5.94
N CYS A 208 -7.26 -9.81 -5.06
CA CYS A 208 -5.82 -9.90 -5.28
C CYS A 208 -5.36 -11.37 -5.20
N GLN A 209 -4.20 -11.72 -5.75
CA GLN A 209 -3.64 -13.04 -5.45
C GLN A 209 -3.07 -13.07 -4.03
N ASN A 210 -2.22 -12.10 -3.70
CA ASN A 210 -1.81 -11.78 -2.34
C ASN A 210 -2.05 -10.29 -2.07
N PRO A 211 -2.63 -9.93 -0.92
CA PRO A 211 -2.77 -8.54 -0.52
C PRO A 211 -1.42 -7.97 -0.06
N VAL A 212 -0.71 -8.69 0.82
CA VAL A 212 0.52 -8.20 1.43
C VAL A 212 1.50 -9.32 1.74
N VAL A 213 2.80 -9.02 1.59
CA VAL A 213 3.91 -9.82 2.11
C VAL A 213 4.81 -8.93 2.97
N PHE A 214 4.85 -9.23 4.27
CA PHE A 214 5.83 -8.68 5.21
C PHE A 214 7.11 -9.51 5.09
N TRP A 215 8.08 -9.00 4.33
CA TRP A 215 9.18 -9.81 3.81
C TRP A 215 10.41 -9.78 4.74
N ASP A 216 11.60 -9.53 4.19
CA ASP A 216 12.86 -9.67 4.93
C ASP A 216 13.38 -8.32 5.44
N ALA A 217 14.21 -8.35 6.47
CA ALA A 217 14.92 -7.16 6.95
C ALA A 217 16.38 -7.48 7.25
N GLU A 218 17.23 -6.46 7.21
CA GLU A 218 18.61 -6.60 7.67
C GLU A 218 18.63 -7.11 9.13
N GLY A 219 19.56 -8.02 9.43
CA GLY A 219 19.62 -8.68 10.73
C GLY A 219 18.58 -9.77 10.96
N GLY A 220 17.73 -10.06 9.97
CA GLY A 220 16.83 -11.21 9.95
C GLY A 220 15.52 -11.02 10.73
N SER A 221 15.26 -9.83 11.28
CA SER A 221 14.05 -9.54 12.07
C SER A 221 13.49 -8.15 11.71
N SER A 222 12.40 -8.16 10.94
CA SER A 222 11.58 -7.01 10.55
C SER A 222 10.61 -6.64 11.68
N ARG A 223 10.65 -5.39 12.15
CA ARG A 223 9.98 -4.91 13.37
C ARG A 223 9.04 -3.74 13.09
N GLY A 224 8.11 -3.48 14.01
CA GLY A 224 7.18 -2.36 13.92
C GLY A 224 6.19 -2.46 12.77
N ASN A 225 5.99 -3.66 12.22
CA ASN A 225 5.03 -3.90 11.15
C ASN A 225 3.61 -3.94 11.72
N ALA A 226 2.64 -3.52 10.91
CA ALA A 226 1.24 -3.58 11.32
C ALA A 226 0.30 -3.80 10.13
N MET A 227 -0.82 -4.45 10.40
CA MET A 227 -2.00 -4.45 9.54
C MET A 227 -3.22 -4.23 10.40
N ARG A 228 -3.97 -3.15 10.14
CA ARG A 228 -5.13 -2.79 10.95
C ARG A 228 -6.25 -2.17 10.14
N HIS A 229 -7.48 -2.40 10.58
CA HIS A 229 -8.70 -1.90 9.92
C HIS A 229 -8.77 -2.23 8.42
N CYS A 230 -8.10 -3.31 7.98
CA CYS A 230 -8.05 -3.70 6.58
C CYS A 230 -9.13 -4.73 6.27
N LEU A 231 -9.73 -4.61 5.07
CA LEU A 231 -10.64 -5.59 4.50
C LEU A 231 -9.90 -6.36 3.39
N VAL A 232 -9.81 -7.67 3.53
CA VAL A 232 -9.30 -8.59 2.51
C VAL A 232 -10.42 -9.53 2.11
N TYR A 233 -10.76 -9.54 0.84
CA TYR A 233 -11.87 -10.34 0.33
C TYR A 233 -11.54 -11.05 -0.98
N GLY A 234 -11.76 -12.36 -1.01
CA GLY A 234 -11.72 -13.17 -2.23
C GLY A 234 -10.32 -13.36 -2.80
N CYS A 235 -9.26 -13.29 -2.00
CA CYS A 235 -7.90 -13.44 -2.51
C CYS A 235 -7.58 -14.89 -2.88
N SER A 236 -7.04 -15.08 -4.09
CA SER A 236 -6.86 -16.42 -4.66
C SER A 236 -5.69 -17.22 -4.07
N TYR A 237 -4.73 -16.55 -3.39
CA TYR A 237 -3.64 -17.22 -2.70
C TYR A 237 -3.67 -17.04 -1.18
N SER A 238 -3.48 -15.84 -0.65
CA SER A 238 -3.45 -15.59 0.80
C SER A 238 -4.30 -14.39 1.19
N GLY A 239 -4.73 -14.37 2.44
CA GLY A 239 -5.31 -13.20 3.08
C GLY A 239 -4.25 -12.26 3.67
N MET A 240 -3.06 -12.77 3.94
CA MET A 240 -1.82 -12.04 4.22
C MET A 240 -0.64 -13.02 4.33
N TRP A 241 0.59 -12.51 4.31
CA TRP A 241 1.80 -13.31 4.42
C TRP A 241 2.85 -12.67 5.36
N THR A 242 3.29 -13.43 6.36
CA THR A 242 4.45 -13.10 7.22
C THR A 242 5.60 -14.06 6.97
N THR A 243 6.81 -13.58 6.71
CA THR A 243 7.97 -14.47 6.57
C THR A 243 8.62 -14.79 7.91
N LYS A 244 9.66 -15.64 7.87
CA LYS A 244 10.53 -15.94 9.02
C LYS A 244 11.18 -14.71 9.64
N SER A 245 11.18 -13.57 8.93
CA SER A 245 11.74 -12.32 9.41
C SER A 245 10.69 -11.42 10.05
N THR A 246 9.39 -11.65 9.89
CA THR A 246 8.38 -10.81 10.57
C THR A 246 8.41 -11.07 12.08
N ALA A 247 8.85 -10.08 12.86
CA ALA A 247 9.02 -10.20 14.31
C ALA A 247 7.71 -10.26 15.09
N ASP A 248 7.78 -10.74 16.34
CA ASP A 248 6.62 -10.95 17.22
C ASP A 248 5.93 -9.64 17.67
N ASP A 249 6.53 -8.47 17.40
CA ASP A 249 5.92 -7.17 17.66
C ASP A 249 4.89 -6.74 16.60
N PHE A 250 4.54 -7.63 15.67
CA PHE A 250 3.54 -7.40 14.62
C PHE A 250 2.16 -7.06 15.20
N GLU A 251 1.65 -5.86 14.88
CA GLU A 251 0.32 -5.40 15.29
C GLU A 251 -0.73 -5.84 14.27
N PHE A 252 -1.68 -6.69 14.70
CA PHE A 252 -2.74 -7.19 13.85
C PHE A 252 -4.12 -7.09 14.52
N HIS A 253 -4.92 -6.10 14.14
CA HIS A 253 -6.24 -5.91 14.75
C HIS A 253 -7.29 -5.25 13.85
N HIS A 254 -8.57 -5.47 14.17
CA HIS A 254 -9.71 -4.87 13.44
C HIS A 254 -9.74 -5.21 11.95
N ASN A 255 -9.13 -6.33 11.55
CA ASN A 255 -9.09 -6.77 10.16
C ASN A 255 -10.20 -7.78 9.86
N ILE A 256 -10.62 -7.80 8.61
CA ILE A 256 -11.50 -8.84 8.07
C ILE A 256 -10.76 -9.52 6.93
N ILE A 257 -10.60 -10.84 7.01
CA ILE A 257 -10.02 -11.67 5.96
C ILE A 257 -11.04 -12.75 5.61
N ALA A 258 -11.65 -12.64 4.43
CA ALA A 258 -12.75 -13.51 4.05
C ALA A 258 -12.73 -14.01 2.61
N GLY A 259 -13.24 -15.22 2.40
CA GLY A 259 -13.37 -15.81 1.06
C GLY A 259 -12.04 -16.08 0.36
N CYS A 260 -10.92 -16.09 1.09
CA CYS A 260 -9.59 -16.30 0.52
C CYS A 260 -9.26 -17.79 0.43
N SER A 261 -8.28 -18.17 -0.41
CA SER A 261 -7.79 -19.55 -0.39
C SER A 261 -7.14 -19.91 0.96
N THR A 262 -6.43 -18.99 1.60
CA THR A 262 -5.81 -19.20 2.92
C THR A 262 -5.87 -17.91 3.69
N GLY A 263 -6.36 -17.90 4.93
CA GLY A 263 -6.48 -16.68 5.74
C GLY A 263 -5.12 -16.04 6.05
N TRP A 264 -4.16 -16.83 6.55
CA TRP A 264 -2.82 -16.35 6.90
C TRP A 264 -1.74 -17.32 6.43
N ILE A 265 -0.78 -16.86 5.63
CA ILE A 265 0.41 -17.63 5.27
C ILE A 265 1.61 -17.20 6.12
N ARG A 266 2.37 -18.18 6.60
CA ARG A 266 3.61 -17.91 7.34
C ARG A 266 4.77 -18.77 6.87
N GLU A 267 6.00 -18.28 7.05
CA GLU A 267 7.21 -19.07 6.84
C GLU A 267 7.86 -19.44 8.17
N GLY A 268 7.93 -20.73 8.47
CA GLY A 268 8.49 -21.25 9.73
C GLY A 268 7.58 -21.10 10.95
N ASP A 269 7.95 -21.76 12.04
CA ASP A 269 7.15 -21.96 13.27
C ASP A 269 7.66 -21.19 14.50
N THR A 270 8.64 -20.30 14.32
CA THR A 270 9.33 -19.67 15.46
C THR A 270 8.58 -18.50 16.07
N HIS A 271 7.69 -17.86 15.30
CA HIS A 271 6.98 -16.65 15.70
C HIS A 271 5.57 -16.92 16.21
N HIS A 272 5.16 -16.13 17.19
CA HIS A 272 3.82 -16.17 17.76
C HIS A 272 3.23 -14.75 17.75
N TYR A 273 2.13 -14.56 17.04
CA TYR A 273 1.51 -13.25 16.87
C TYR A 273 0.21 -13.14 17.67
N ARG A 274 -0.30 -11.91 17.82
CA ARG A 274 -1.60 -11.63 18.42
C ARG A 274 -2.56 -11.11 17.35
N ALA A 275 -3.76 -11.69 17.28
CA ALA A 275 -4.86 -11.17 16.48
C ALA A 275 -5.97 -10.68 17.41
N GLN A 276 -6.36 -9.40 17.25
CA GLN A 276 -7.36 -8.77 18.12
C GLN A 276 -8.53 -8.17 17.33
N ASN A 277 -9.76 -8.46 17.73
CA ASN A 277 -10.97 -7.91 17.11
C ASN A 277 -10.99 -8.17 15.59
N CYS A 278 -10.71 -9.39 15.16
CA CYS A 278 -10.62 -9.73 13.73
C CYS A 278 -11.69 -10.74 13.31
N ILE A 279 -11.95 -10.81 12.01
CA ILE A 279 -12.80 -11.84 11.40
C ILE A 279 -11.99 -12.61 10.37
N PHE A 280 -11.97 -13.94 10.49
CA PHE A 280 -11.42 -14.88 9.52
C PHE A 280 -12.50 -15.87 9.10
N THR A 281 -13.27 -15.58 8.06
CA THR A 281 -14.42 -16.42 7.70
C THR A 281 -14.41 -16.81 6.22
N ASP A 282 -15.06 -17.92 5.88
CA ASP A 282 -15.19 -18.42 4.50
C ASP A 282 -13.84 -18.62 3.75
N ASN A 283 -12.73 -18.68 4.47
CA ASN A 283 -11.43 -19.00 3.90
C ASN A 283 -11.33 -20.52 3.71
N LYS A 284 -10.85 -20.98 2.55
CA LYS A 284 -10.70 -22.43 2.30
C LYS A 284 -9.79 -23.09 3.34
N TYR A 285 -8.74 -22.39 3.77
CA TYR A 285 -7.90 -22.79 4.89
C TYR A 285 -7.72 -21.63 5.87
N PRO A 286 -7.74 -21.86 7.19
CA PRO A 286 -7.49 -20.81 8.17
C PRO A 286 -6.08 -20.22 8.03
N ALA A 287 -5.06 -21.08 8.07
CA ALA A 287 -3.68 -20.71 7.82
C ALA A 287 -2.95 -21.74 6.97
N GLY A 288 -1.70 -21.45 6.62
CA GLY A 288 -0.81 -22.38 5.92
C GLY A 288 0.63 -21.89 5.88
N TYR A 289 1.50 -22.71 5.30
CA TYR A 289 2.91 -22.39 5.14
C TYR A 289 3.23 -21.84 3.75
N GLY A 290 4.06 -20.80 3.71
CA GLY A 290 4.77 -20.35 2.51
C GLY A 290 6.08 -21.12 2.39
N ASN A 291 6.54 -21.39 1.16
CA ASN A 291 7.80 -22.09 0.79
C ASN A 291 7.72 -23.53 0.27
N ASP A 292 6.53 -24.06 -0.05
CA ASP A 292 6.54 -25.24 -0.91
C ASP A 292 6.88 -24.83 -2.36
N VAL A 293 8.05 -25.25 -2.85
CA VAL A 293 8.54 -25.07 -4.22
C VAL A 293 7.55 -25.63 -5.25
N THR A 294 6.66 -26.55 -4.84
CA THR A 294 5.58 -27.11 -5.67
C THR A 294 4.30 -26.27 -5.68
N GLY A 295 4.22 -25.21 -4.87
CA GLY A 295 3.00 -24.44 -4.65
C GLY A 295 1.95 -25.15 -3.80
N THR A 296 2.25 -26.35 -3.27
CA THR A 296 1.32 -27.10 -2.41
C THR A 296 1.27 -26.47 -1.03
N LYS A 297 0.17 -25.79 -0.74
CA LYS A 297 -0.08 -25.24 0.60
C LYS A 297 -0.27 -26.40 1.56
N SER A 298 0.52 -26.45 2.62
CA SER A 298 0.24 -27.27 3.78
C SER A 298 -0.69 -26.48 4.71
N PRO A 299 -2.00 -26.79 4.75
CA PRO A 299 -2.93 -26.08 5.62
C PRO A 299 -2.54 -26.29 7.08
N SER A 300 -2.74 -25.27 7.90
CA SER A 300 -2.50 -25.36 9.33
C SER A 300 -3.61 -24.63 10.10
N PRO A 301 -3.94 -25.08 11.33
CA PRO A 301 -4.74 -24.29 12.24
C PRO A 301 -3.96 -23.04 12.70
N PHE A 302 -4.66 -22.09 13.30
CA PHE A 302 -4.09 -20.85 13.83
C PHE A 302 -3.27 -21.01 15.13
N VAL A 303 -2.53 -22.11 15.29
CA VAL A 303 -1.78 -22.43 16.53
C VAL A 303 -0.68 -21.43 16.89
N PHE A 304 -0.26 -20.59 15.94
CA PHE A 304 0.73 -19.54 16.11
C PHE A 304 0.11 -18.18 16.50
N LEU A 305 -1.23 -18.10 16.60
CA LEU A 305 -1.95 -16.88 16.96
C LEU A 305 -2.54 -16.97 18.36
N SER A 306 -2.25 -15.96 19.18
CA SER A 306 -3.10 -15.61 20.31
C SER A 306 -4.31 -14.83 19.79
N MET A 307 -5.50 -15.37 19.95
CA MET A 307 -6.75 -14.79 19.45
C MET A 307 -7.55 -14.13 20.57
N GLU A 308 -7.86 -12.85 20.40
CA GLU A 308 -8.72 -12.08 21.30
C GLU A 308 -9.85 -11.43 20.50
N ASN A 309 -11.10 -11.74 20.84
CA ASN A 309 -12.28 -11.29 20.09
C ASN A 309 -12.19 -11.58 18.58
N VAL A 310 -11.65 -12.75 18.22
CA VAL A 310 -11.55 -13.20 16.84
C VAL A 310 -12.74 -14.10 16.49
N GLN A 311 -13.43 -13.78 15.41
CA GLN A 311 -14.53 -14.59 14.87
C GLN A 311 -14.04 -15.39 13.67
N THR A 312 -14.37 -16.68 13.63
CA THR A 312 -13.97 -17.59 12.53
C THR A 312 -15.15 -18.09 11.69
N SER A 313 -16.32 -17.49 11.89
CA SER A 313 -17.58 -17.81 11.22
C SER A 313 -18.41 -16.54 11.01
N GLY A 314 -19.44 -16.65 10.19
CA GLY A 314 -20.28 -15.53 9.73
C GLY A 314 -20.04 -15.22 8.27
N THR A 315 -20.90 -14.43 7.65
CA THR A 315 -20.84 -14.16 6.21
C THR A 315 -20.52 -12.70 5.97
N ILE A 316 -19.47 -12.44 5.19
CA ILE A 316 -19.11 -11.09 4.77
C ILE A 316 -19.86 -10.74 3.50
N GLU A 317 -20.62 -9.65 3.54
CA GLU A 317 -21.31 -9.09 2.37
C GLU A 317 -20.53 -7.87 1.86
N ILE A 318 -20.19 -7.89 0.57
CA ILE A 318 -19.55 -6.77 -0.12
C ILE A 318 -20.61 -5.95 -0.86
N GLU A 319 -20.55 -4.62 -0.75
CA GLU A 319 -21.41 -3.75 -1.53
C GLU A 319 -21.02 -3.79 -3.01
N LYS A 320 -22.02 -4.08 -3.86
CA LYS A 320 -21.87 -4.23 -5.31
C LYS A 320 -22.62 -3.19 -6.10
N ASP A 321 -23.42 -2.36 -5.43
CA ASP A 321 -24.00 -1.17 -6.04
C ASP A 321 -22.94 -0.07 -6.22
N GLN A 322 -22.57 0.17 -7.48
CA GLN A 322 -21.57 1.19 -7.85
C GLN A 322 -22.04 2.63 -7.55
N ALA A 323 -23.33 2.85 -7.28
CA ALA A 323 -23.83 4.16 -6.89
C ALA A 323 -23.53 4.50 -5.42
N LYS A 324 -23.08 3.53 -4.60
CA LYS A 324 -22.79 3.75 -3.19
C LYS A 324 -21.32 4.04 -2.91
N ASN A 325 -21.09 4.83 -1.87
CA ASN A 325 -19.74 5.19 -1.44
C ASN A 325 -18.92 3.98 -0.98
N ASN A 326 -19.55 3.01 -0.32
CA ASN A 326 -18.89 1.80 0.14
C ASN A 326 -18.76 0.70 -0.93
N TYR A 327 -18.90 1.01 -2.23
CA TYR A 327 -18.69 0.03 -3.31
C TYR A 327 -17.34 -0.71 -3.16
N LEU A 328 -17.39 -2.05 -3.26
CA LEU A 328 -16.28 -2.99 -2.97
C LEU A 328 -15.79 -3.03 -1.52
N GLN A 329 -16.50 -2.41 -0.59
CA GLN A 329 -16.28 -2.51 0.85
C GLN A 329 -17.41 -3.30 1.52
N LEU A 330 -17.39 -3.40 2.85
CA LEU A 330 -18.48 -4.03 3.61
C LEU A 330 -19.80 -3.33 3.32
N LYS A 331 -20.84 -4.14 3.09
CA LYS A 331 -22.22 -3.64 3.00
C LYS A 331 -22.65 -3.06 4.34
N GLU A 332 -23.27 -1.89 4.32
CA GLU A 332 -23.71 -1.21 5.54
C GLU A 332 -24.67 -2.10 6.35
N GLY A 333 -24.45 -2.17 7.67
CA GLY A 333 -25.24 -2.99 8.59
C GLY A 333 -25.02 -4.50 8.48
N SER A 334 -24.14 -4.98 7.59
CA SER A 334 -23.81 -6.40 7.50
C SER A 334 -22.94 -6.85 8.67
N PHE A 335 -22.78 -8.16 8.80
CA PHE A 335 -21.81 -8.77 9.71
C PHE A 335 -20.40 -8.19 9.50
N GLY A 336 -19.70 -7.90 10.59
CA GLY A 336 -18.37 -7.29 10.59
C GLY A 336 -18.32 -5.76 10.45
N SER A 337 -19.42 -5.09 10.10
CA SER A 337 -19.46 -3.62 9.91
C SER A 337 -18.97 -2.82 11.13
N GLY A 338 -19.18 -3.33 12.34
CA GLY A 338 -18.72 -2.70 13.59
C GLY A 338 -17.19 -2.64 13.76
N LEU A 339 -16.41 -3.43 13.01
CA LEU A 339 -14.94 -3.39 13.06
C LEU A 339 -14.34 -2.19 12.32
N LYS A 340 -15.14 -1.52 11.48
CA LYS A 340 -14.69 -0.42 10.62
C LYS A 340 -13.50 -0.81 9.73
N ALA A 341 -13.48 -2.06 9.26
CA ALA A 341 -12.49 -2.51 8.29
C ALA A 341 -12.85 -2.00 6.89
N GLY A 342 -11.92 -1.34 6.20
CA GLY A 342 -12.18 -0.74 4.89
C GLY A 342 -11.51 0.62 4.75
N LEU A 343 -11.99 1.47 3.83
CA LEU A 343 -11.33 2.74 3.50
C LEU A 343 -11.61 3.86 4.51
N PHE A 344 -12.71 3.79 5.25
CA PHE A 344 -13.21 4.91 6.06
C PHE A 344 -12.78 4.79 7.52
N ARG A 345 -12.28 5.88 8.08
CA ARG A 345 -11.84 5.94 9.48
C ARG A 345 -12.96 6.37 10.44
N LYS A 346 -14.00 7.02 9.90
CA LYS A 346 -15.09 7.62 10.68
C LYS A 346 -16.32 6.74 10.73
#